data_AF-X0XFY6-F1
#
_entry.id   AF-X0XFY6-F1
#
_cell.length_a   1.000
_cell.length_b   1.000
_cell.length_c   1.000
_cell.angle_alpha   90.00
_cell.angle_beta   90.00
_cell.angle_gamma   90.00
#
_symmetry.space_group_name_H-M   'P 1'
#
loop_
_entity.id
_entity.type
_entity.pdbx_description
1 polymer ?
#
loop_
_entity_poly.entity_id
_entity_poly.type
_entity_poly.pdbx_seq_one_letter_code
_entity_poly.pdbx_strand_id
1 'polypeptide(L)'
;GYADVMIAGGSDASLEPVGMAGIDILGALSHETDPSKACRPFDLNRNGFVYAEGAGLVILESCEHARRRGAPILAEIAGAGWSFDAHDATAPAPESEAYAMRTALQNAKVKSEEVDYINAHGTSTKLNDACETKAIK
;
A
#
# COMPACT_ATOMS: atom_id res chain seq x y z
N GLY A 1 -14.95 -0.74 22.63
CA GLY A 1 -13.98 -1.59 21.92
C GLY A 1 -13.00 -2.18 22.93
N TYR A 2 -11.91 -2.80 22.47
CA TYR A 2 -10.88 -3.37 23.36
C TYR A 2 -9.99 -2.31 24.04
N ALA A 3 -9.88 -1.11 23.47
CA ALA A 3 -9.17 0.04 24.04
C ALA A 3 -9.70 1.37 23.48
N ASP A 4 -9.42 2.47 24.17
CA ASP A 4 -9.77 3.84 23.74
C ASP A 4 -8.72 4.47 22.81
N VAL A 5 -7.47 4.01 22.93
CA VAL A 5 -6.31 4.47 22.16
C VAL A 5 -5.52 3.25 21.72
N MET A 6 -5.12 3.22 20.44
CA MET A 6 -4.29 2.18 19.85
C MET A 6 -3.07 2.80 19.20
N ILE A 7 -1.91 2.14 19.31
CA ILE A 7 -0.73 2.45 18.51
C ILE A 7 -0.72 1.48 17.34
N ALA A 8 -0.62 2.00 16.12
CA ALA A 8 -0.54 1.20 14.89
C ALA A 8 0.62 1.67 14.03
N GLY A 9 1.32 0.74 13.38
CA GLY A 9 2.41 1.05 12.47
C GLY A 9 3.34 -0.13 12.27
N GLY A 10 4.54 0.15 11.78
CA GLY A 10 5.52 -0.86 11.46
C GLY A 10 6.91 -0.27 11.22
N SER A 11 7.89 -1.15 11.17
CA SER A 11 9.27 -0.83 10.82
C SER A 11 9.84 -1.92 9.94
N ASP A 12 10.62 -1.53 8.95
CA ASP A 12 11.45 -2.42 8.17
C ASP A 12 12.90 -1.93 8.18
N ALA A 13 13.82 -2.87 8.41
CA ALA A 13 15.26 -2.67 8.35
C ALA A 13 15.91 -3.93 7.73
N SER A 14 15.39 -4.33 6.57
CA SER A 14 15.68 -5.62 5.95
C SER A 14 16.72 -5.54 4.82
N LEU A 15 17.59 -4.52 4.80
CA LEU A 15 18.70 -4.43 3.85
C LEU A 15 19.83 -5.38 4.22
N GLU A 16 19.59 -6.68 4.03
CA GLU A 16 20.60 -7.71 4.19
C GLU A 16 20.84 -8.45 2.86
N PRO A 17 22.08 -8.86 2.56
CA PRO A 17 22.45 -9.36 1.24
C PRO A 17 21.64 -10.55 0.72
N VAL A 18 21.24 -11.50 1.58
CA VAL A 18 20.56 -12.73 1.17
C VAL A 18 19.11 -12.45 0.76
N GLY A 19 18.40 -11.64 1.54
CA GLY A 19 17.03 -11.21 1.29
C GLY A 19 16.94 -10.35 0.04
N MET A 20 17.87 -9.40 -0.12
CA MET A 20 17.99 -8.62 -1.35
C MET A 20 18.24 -9.51 -2.57
N ALA A 21 19.18 -10.46 -2.47
CA ALA A 21 19.44 -11.40 -3.57
C ALA A 21 18.22 -12.26 -3.90
N GLY A 22 17.44 -12.67 -2.90
CA GLY A 22 16.19 -13.41 -3.11
C GLY A 22 15.16 -12.61 -3.92
N ILE A 23 14.97 -11.34 -3.58
CA ILE A 23 14.02 -10.47 -4.30
C ILE A 23 14.55 -10.08 -5.70
N ASP A 24 15.86 -9.94 -5.85
CA ASP A 24 16.51 -9.73 -7.16
C ASP A 24 16.28 -10.92 -8.10
N ILE A 25 16.42 -12.14 -7.59
CA ILE A 25 16.15 -13.38 -8.34
C ILE A 25 14.68 -13.48 -8.77
N LEU A 26 13.74 -12.96 -7.97
CA LEU A 26 12.33 -12.85 -8.37
C LEU A 26 12.11 -11.83 -9.51
N GLY A 27 13.11 -11.01 -9.84
CA GLY A 27 13.04 -10.00 -10.89
C GLY A 27 12.25 -8.75 -10.50
N ALA A 28 12.13 -8.47 -9.20
CA ALA A 28 11.33 -7.35 -8.69
C ALA A 28 12.16 -6.07 -8.47
N LEU A 29 13.49 -6.18 -8.39
CA LEU A 29 14.38 -5.04 -8.18
C LEU A 29 14.80 -4.38 -9.50
N SER A 30 14.96 -3.06 -9.45
CA SER A 30 15.53 -2.30 -10.56
C SER A 30 17.05 -2.35 -10.51
N HIS A 31 17.67 -2.56 -11.68
CA HIS A 31 19.11 -2.41 -11.89
C HIS A 31 19.47 -1.06 -12.53
N GLU A 32 18.52 -0.12 -12.62
CA GLU A 32 18.80 1.22 -13.14
C GLU A 32 19.73 1.98 -12.18
N THR A 33 20.78 2.58 -12.75
CA THR A 33 21.83 3.27 -12.00
C THR A 33 21.51 4.75 -11.79
N ASP A 34 20.63 5.34 -12.61
CA ASP A 34 20.11 6.68 -12.40
C ASP A 34 19.00 6.67 -11.34
N PRO A 35 19.23 7.21 -10.12
CA PRO A 35 18.25 7.14 -9.03
C PRO A 35 16.92 7.80 -9.36
N SER A 36 16.92 8.79 -10.26
CA SER A 36 15.69 9.48 -10.69
C SER A 36 14.78 8.61 -11.55
N LYS A 37 15.28 7.44 -12.00
CA LYS A 37 14.60 6.51 -12.91
C LYS A 37 14.45 5.11 -12.31
N ALA A 38 15.01 4.85 -11.13
CA ALA A 38 15.13 3.52 -10.58
C ALA A 38 13.81 2.94 -10.06
N CYS A 39 12.95 3.76 -9.46
CA CYS A 39 11.58 3.38 -9.10
C CYS A 39 10.61 4.39 -9.72
N ARG A 40 9.92 3.98 -10.79
CA ARG A 40 9.04 4.83 -11.60
C ARG A 40 7.72 4.11 -11.89
N PRO A 41 6.83 4.00 -10.88
CA PRO A 41 5.58 3.28 -11.02
C PRO A 41 4.76 3.80 -12.19
N PHE A 42 4.15 2.87 -12.93
CA PHE A 42 3.31 3.12 -14.11
C PHE A 42 4.03 3.74 -15.32
N ASP A 43 5.33 4.00 -15.25
CA ASP A 43 6.12 4.47 -16.41
C ASP A 43 6.25 3.37 -17.48
N LEU A 44 6.36 3.78 -18.74
CA LEU A 44 6.56 2.87 -19.88
C LEU A 44 7.81 2.00 -19.71
N ASN A 45 8.87 2.56 -19.14
CA ASN A 45 10.18 1.94 -19.01
C ASN A 45 10.46 1.41 -17.60
N ARG A 46 9.44 1.33 -16.73
CA ARG A 46 9.56 0.74 -15.39
C ARG A 46 10.14 -0.69 -15.43
N ASN A 47 10.96 -1.01 -14.45
CA ASN A 47 11.77 -2.23 -14.45
C ASN A 47 12.03 -2.79 -13.04
N GLY A 48 11.19 -2.46 -12.07
CA GLY A 48 11.33 -2.87 -10.67
C GLY A 48 11.37 -1.70 -9.71
N PHE A 49 11.38 -2.01 -8.40
CA PHE A 49 11.53 -1.01 -7.33
C PHE A 49 12.95 -1.00 -6.77
N VAL A 50 13.20 -0.06 -5.88
CA VAL A 50 14.42 0.01 -5.06
C VAL A 50 14.03 -0.27 -3.62
N TYR A 51 14.78 -1.14 -2.96
CA TYR A 51 14.56 -1.46 -1.55
C TYR A 51 14.81 -0.24 -0.66
N ALA A 52 13.99 -0.09 0.38
CA ALA A 52 14.12 1.00 1.34
C ALA A 52 13.78 0.49 2.74
N GLU A 53 14.36 1.14 3.75
CA GLU A 53 14.06 0.93 5.16
C GLU A 53 13.24 2.09 5.69
N GLY A 54 12.57 1.89 6.81
CA GLY A 54 11.80 2.96 7.45
C GLY A 54 10.99 2.48 8.64
N ALA A 55 10.53 3.44 9.43
CA ALA A 55 9.60 3.19 10.51
C ALA A 55 8.54 4.28 10.55
N GLY A 56 7.30 3.89 10.89
CA GLY A 56 6.18 4.80 10.98
C GLY A 56 5.16 4.31 11.99
N LEU A 57 4.61 5.24 12.77
CA LEU A 57 3.61 4.97 13.79
C LEU A 57 2.52 6.05 13.73
N VAL A 58 1.29 5.63 13.97
CA VAL A 58 0.12 6.49 14.15
C VAL A 58 -0.61 6.12 15.43
N ILE A 59 -1.26 7.11 16.02
CA ILE A 59 -2.17 6.92 17.14
C ILE A 59 -3.59 6.90 16.59
N LEU A 60 -4.31 5.82 16.86
CA LEU A 60 -5.69 5.63 16.46
C LEU A 60 -6.59 5.76 17.68
N GLU A 61 -7.65 6.54 17.52
CA GLU A 61 -8.64 6.82 18.54
C GLU A 61 -10.02 6.88 17.91
N SER A 62 -11.07 6.71 18.72
CA SER A 62 -12.40 7.11 18.27
C SER A 62 -12.44 8.64 18.09
N CYS A 63 -13.16 9.11 17.07
CA CYS A 63 -13.30 10.54 16.79
C CYS A 63 -13.88 11.31 17.98
N GLU A 64 -14.83 10.70 18.70
CA GLU A 64 -15.40 11.25 19.95
C GLU A 64 -14.35 11.43 21.05
N HIS A 65 -13.50 10.43 21.27
CA HIS A 65 -12.45 10.49 22.30
C HIS A 65 -11.43 11.57 21.96
N ALA A 66 -10.93 11.58 20.72
CA ALA A 66 -9.98 12.58 20.23
C ALA A 66 -10.53 14.02 20.38
N ARG A 67 -11.79 14.25 19.98
CA ARG A 67 -12.46 15.56 20.13
C ARG A 67 -12.60 15.98 21.60
N ARG A 68 -13.02 15.07 22.48
CA ARG A 68 -13.24 15.36 23.90
C ARG A 68 -11.99 15.85 24.61
N ARG A 69 -10.84 15.26 24.27
CA ARG A 69 -9.54 15.65 24.85
C ARG A 69 -8.83 16.77 24.07
N GLY A 70 -9.45 17.32 23.03
CA GLY A 70 -8.87 18.39 22.20
C GLY A 70 -7.65 17.95 21.39
N ALA A 71 -7.57 16.69 20.98
CA ALA A 71 -6.47 16.18 20.18
C ALA A 71 -6.47 16.77 18.76
N PRO A 72 -5.30 17.09 18.17
CA PRO A 72 -5.23 17.41 16.76
C PRO A 72 -5.56 16.15 15.94
N ILE A 73 -6.61 16.23 15.11
CA ILE A 73 -7.03 15.14 14.22
C ILE A 73 -6.37 15.35 12.86
N LEU A 74 -5.54 14.40 12.42
CA LEU A 74 -4.82 14.46 11.14
C LEU A 74 -5.71 13.99 9.98
N ALA A 75 -6.44 12.89 10.18
CA ALA A 75 -7.33 12.28 9.20
C ALA A 75 -8.35 11.37 9.91
N GLU A 76 -9.38 10.97 9.18
CA GLU A 76 -10.35 9.95 9.60
C GLU A 76 -10.20 8.70 8.74
N ILE A 77 -10.17 7.52 9.38
CA ILE A 77 -10.25 6.24 8.66
C ILE A 77 -11.73 5.92 8.46
N ALA A 78 -12.27 6.27 7.30
CA ALA A 78 -13.69 6.09 6.99
C ALA A 78 -14.06 4.62 6.74
N GLY A 79 -13.16 3.82 6.16
CA GLY A 79 -13.38 2.40 5.88
C GLY A 79 -12.10 1.68 5.49
N ALA A 80 -12.14 0.35 5.55
CA ALA A 80 -11.04 -0.53 5.18
C ALA A 80 -11.58 -1.83 4.56
N GLY A 81 -10.76 -2.50 3.75
CA GLY A 81 -11.13 -3.73 3.07
C GLY A 81 -9.89 -4.57 2.79
N TRP A 82 -10.07 -5.89 2.78
CA TRP A 82 -8.98 -6.86 2.56
C TRP A 82 -9.48 -8.01 1.70
N SER A 83 -8.56 -8.58 0.95
CA SER A 83 -8.75 -9.79 0.15
C SER A 83 -7.51 -10.66 0.27
N PHE A 84 -7.63 -11.94 -0.08
CA PHE A 84 -6.51 -12.84 -0.19
C PHE A 84 -6.68 -13.66 -1.46
N ASP A 85 -5.71 -13.56 -2.38
CA ASP A 85 -5.63 -14.49 -3.50
C ASP A 85 -4.94 -15.77 -2.99
N ALA A 86 -5.69 -16.88 -3.01
CA ALA A 86 -5.21 -18.18 -2.58
C ALA A 86 -4.69 -19.04 -3.75
N HIS A 87 -4.44 -18.42 -4.91
CA HIS A 87 -4.02 -19.11 -6.13
C HIS A 87 -2.52 -19.02 -6.40
N ASP A 88 -1.93 -17.83 -6.36
CA ASP A 88 -0.50 -17.60 -6.59
C ASP A 88 0.13 -16.91 -5.37
N ALA A 89 1.38 -17.28 -5.04
CA ALA A 89 2.09 -16.72 -3.90
C ALA A 89 2.67 -15.32 -4.17
N THR A 90 2.89 -14.96 -5.43
CA THR A 90 3.64 -13.76 -5.83
C THR A 90 3.01 -12.98 -6.97
N ALA A 91 2.24 -13.64 -7.83
CA ALA A 91 1.54 -12.96 -8.92
C ALA A 91 0.33 -12.18 -8.37
N PRO A 92 0.14 -10.93 -8.79
CA PRO A 92 -1.00 -10.11 -8.37
C PRO A 92 -2.29 -10.54 -9.09
N ALA A 93 -3.42 -10.41 -8.38
CA ALA A 93 -4.75 -10.74 -8.89
C ALA A 93 -5.66 -9.50 -8.89
N PRO A 94 -5.91 -8.88 -10.05
CA PRO A 94 -6.59 -7.59 -10.13
C PRO A 94 -8.03 -7.65 -9.59
N GLU A 95 -8.72 -8.78 -9.73
CA GLU A 95 -10.08 -8.94 -9.20
C GLU A 95 -10.12 -8.96 -7.67
N SER A 96 -9.11 -9.57 -7.03
CA SER A 96 -8.95 -9.58 -5.58
C SER A 96 -8.63 -8.18 -5.05
N GLU A 97 -7.70 -7.46 -5.69
CA GLU A 97 -7.39 -6.07 -5.37
C GLU A 97 -8.62 -5.15 -5.50
N ALA A 98 -9.36 -5.27 -6.60
CA ALA A 98 -10.58 -4.51 -6.83
C ALA A 98 -11.67 -4.86 -5.81
N TYR A 99 -11.76 -6.12 -5.38
CA TYR A 99 -12.67 -6.53 -4.31
C TYR A 99 -12.32 -5.83 -2.98
N ALA A 100 -11.05 -5.83 -2.58
CA ALA A 100 -10.61 -5.14 -1.36
C ALA A 100 -10.94 -3.63 -1.40
N MET A 101 -10.67 -2.97 -2.53
CA MET A 101 -11.00 -1.55 -2.73
C MET A 101 -12.51 -1.27 -2.65
N ARG A 102 -13.33 -2.07 -3.34
CA ARG A 102 -14.80 -1.94 -3.29
C ARG A 102 -15.33 -2.14 -1.88
N THR A 103 -14.81 -3.12 -1.14
CA THR A 103 -15.19 -3.35 0.26
C THR A 103 -14.80 -2.16 1.15
N ALA A 104 -13.61 -1.57 0.96
CA ALA A 104 -13.20 -0.38 1.70
C ALA A 104 -14.14 0.82 1.45
N LEU A 105 -14.50 1.07 0.18
CA LEU A 105 -15.44 2.13 -0.20
C LEU A 105 -16.84 1.90 0.36
N GLN A 106 -17.33 0.65 0.31
CA GLN A 106 -18.62 0.27 0.89
C GLN A 106 -18.66 0.49 2.41
N ASN A 107 -17.59 0.09 3.12
CA ASN A 107 -17.45 0.32 4.55
C ASN A 107 -17.39 1.81 4.88
N ALA A 108 -16.72 2.60 4.04
CA ALA A 108 -16.67 4.06 4.13
C ALA A 108 -17.98 4.76 3.74
N LYS A 109 -18.87 4.08 3.02
CA LYS A 109 -20.06 4.66 2.37
C LYS A 109 -19.72 5.83 1.43
N VAL A 110 -18.58 5.70 0.74
CA VAL A 110 -18.05 6.68 -0.22
C VAL A 110 -18.14 6.08 -1.62
N LYS A 111 -18.54 6.88 -2.61
CA LYS A 111 -18.54 6.44 -4.01
C LYS A 111 -17.14 6.59 -4.61
N SER A 112 -16.83 5.78 -5.62
CA SER A 112 -15.54 5.86 -6.32
C SER A 112 -15.25 7.25 -6.91
N GLU A 113 -16.28 7.97 -7.34
CA GLU A 113 -16.13 9.30 -7.96
C GLU A 113 -15.79 10.40 -6.94
N GLU A 114 -15.92 10.11 -5.65
CA GLU A 114 -15.58 11.03 -4.56
C GLU A 114 -14.11 10.86 -4.10
N VAL A 115 -13.35 9.94 -4.71
CA VAL A 115 -11.94 9.70 -4.41
C VAL A 115 -11.06 10.58 -5.30
N ASP A 116 -10.46 11.61 -4.72
CA ASP A 116 -9.58 12.54 -5.44
C ASP A 116 -8.17 11.98 -5.69
N TYR A 117 -7.71 11.08 -4.81
CA TYR A 117 -6.32 10.59 -4.82
C TYR A 117 -6.23 9.13 -4.38
N ILE A 118 -5.37 8.38 -5.07
CA ILE A 118 -5.02 7.00 -4.73
C ILE A 118 -3.52 6.94 -4.50
N ASN A 119 -3.13 6.58 -3.27
CA ASN A 119 -1.75 6.19 -2.98
C ASN A 119 -1.55 4.72 -3.34
N ALA A 120 -1.20 4.47 -4.59
CA ALA A 120 -1.00 3.12 -5.12
C ALA A 120 0.14 2.37 -4.42
N HIS A 121 0.12 1.03 -4.49
CA HIS A 121 1.24 0.19 -4.12
C HIS A 121 2.45 0.49 -5.01
N GLY A 122 2.23 0.58 -6.33
CA GLY A 122 3.18 1.17 -7.28
C GLY A 122 4.60 0.62 -7.16
N THR A 123 4.78 -0.67 -7.46
CA THR A 123 6.10 -1.33 -7.32
C THR A 123 7.02 -1.09 -8.50
N SER A 124 6.60 -0.36 -9.53
CA SER A 124 7.42 -0.13 -10.74
C SER A 124 7.75 -1.44 -11.47
N THR A 125 7.07 -2.55 -11.13
CA THR A 125 7.18 -3.82 -11.85
C THR A 125 6.17 -3.85 -12.99
N LYS A 126 6.49 -4.56 -14.07
CA LYS A 126 5.63 -4.59 -15.26
C LYS A 126 4.27 -5.20 -14.97
N LEU A 127 4.26 -6.33 -14.25
CA LEU A 127 3.06 -7.10 -13.96
C LEU A 127 2.17 -6.42 -12.92
N ASN A 128 2.73 -6.01 -11.77
CA ASN A 128 1.96 -5.40 -10.68
C ASN A 128 1.28 -4.11 -11.12
N ASP A 129 2.03 -3.18 -11.69
CA ASP A 129 1.46 -1.88 -12.07
C ASP A 129 0.36 -2.03 -13.14
N ALA A 130 0.45 -3.06 -13.99
CA ALA A 130 -0.61 -3.38 -14.94
C ALA A 130 -1.84 -4.01 -14.27
N CYS A 131 -1.67 -4.87 -13.27
CA CYS A 131 -2.77 -5.42 -12.47
C CYS A 131 -3.44 -4.33 -11.64
N GLU A 132 -2.67 -3.51 -10.93
CA GLU A 132 -3.18 -2.41 -10.11
C GLU A 132 -3.95 -1.39 -10.96
N THR A 133 -3.46 -1.08 -12.17
CA THR A 133 -4.20 -0.23 -13.12
C THR A 133 -5.57 -0.83 -13.51
N LYS A 134 -5.64 -2.15 -13.71
CA LYS A 134 -6.92 -2.84 -14.03
C LYS A 134 -7.83 -2.95 -12.81
N ALA A 135 -7.29 -3.01 -11.61
CA ALA A 135 -8.08 -3.06 -10.39
C ALA A 135 -8.71 -1.70 -10.07
N ILE A 136 -7.98 -0.61 -10.35
CA ILE A 136 -8.40 0.77 -10.08
C ILE A 136 -9.42 1.28 -11.11
N LYS A 137 -9.28 0.92 -12.39
CA LYS A 137 -10.10 1.44 -13.50
C LYS A 137 -11.24 0.51 -13.88
#